data_AF-A0A6N8BBY3-F1
#
_entry.id   AF-A0A6N8BBY3-F1
#
_cell.length_a   1.000
_cell.length_b   1.000
_cell.length_c   1.000
_cell.angle_alpha   90.00
_cell.angle_beta   90.00
_cell.angle_gamma   90.00
#
_symmetry.space_group_name_H-M   'P 1'
#
loop_
_entity.id
_entity.type
_entity.pdbx_description
1 polymer ?
#
loop_
_entity_poly.entity_id
_entity_poly.type
_entity_poly.pdbx_seq_one_letter_code
_entity_poly.pdbx_strand_id
1 'polypeptide(L)'
;MFLHLGGSTVVSKREIIAILDVETKKLPITQEFLEIATDEGFIKTIVPKEKAKSFIITNDQIFLSPISCTTLKKRSNSFSGISEKVFSTEP
;
A
#
# COMPACT_ATOMS: atom_id res chain seq x y z
N MET A 1 -3.16 8.19 -13.98
CA MET A 1 -1.79 8.49 -13.50
C MET A 1 -1.25 7.29 -12.74
N PHE A 2 0.07 7.14 -12.72
CA PHE A 2 0.77 6.06 -12.01
C PHE A 2 1.39 6.55 -10.70
N LEU A 3 1.63 5.62 -9.77
CA LEU A 3 2.36 5.85 -8.52
C LEU A 3 3.61 4.96 -8.53
N HIS A 4 4.77 5.57 -8.25
CA HIS A 4 6.03 4.84 -8.09
C HIS A 4 6.10 4.24 -6.69
N LEU A 5 6.24 2.91 -6.63
CA LEU A 5 6.23 2.13 -5.40
C LEU A 5 7.65 1.81 -4.90
N GLY A 6 8.68 2.20 -5.63
CA GLY A 6 10.09 1.88 -5.32
C GLY A 6 10.69 0.93 -6.34
N GLY A 7 12.03 0.88 -6.37
CA GLY A 7 12.77 0.15 -7.41
C GLY A 7 12.37 0.63 -8.80
N SER A 8 12.06 -0.32 -9.68
CA SER A 8 11.52 -0.10 -11.03
C SER A 8 10.00 -0.32 -11.12
N THR A 9 9.27 -0.33 -9.99
CA THR A 9 7.84 -0.68 -9.95
C THR A 9 6.95 0.56 -9.92
N VAL A 10 5.97 0.59 -10.84
CA VAL A 10 4.90 1.58 -10.90
C VAL A 10 3.56 0.89 -11.03
N VAL A 11 2.51 1.47 -10.44
CA VAL A 11 1.14 0.94 -10.48
C VAL A 11 0.16 2.07 -10.84
N SER A 12 -0.93 1.76 -11.54
CA SER A 12 -1.96 2.76 -11.83
C SER A 12 -2.63 3.20 -10.53
N LYS A 13 -2.73 4.51 -10.29
CA LYS A 13 -3.42 5.04 -9.08
C LYS A 13 -4.87 4.57 -8.97
N ARG A 14 -5.51 4.21 -10.09
CA ARG A 14 -6.90 3.72 -10.14
C ARG A 14 -7.03 2.27 -9.67
N GLU A 15 -5.95 1.50 -9.68
CA GLU A 15 -5.94 0.10 -9.24
C GLU A 15 -5.63 -0.02 -7.75
N ILE A 16 -5.15 1.05 -7.11
CA ILE A 16 -4.80 1.05 -5.68
C ILE A 16 -6.09 1.10 -4.86
N ILE A 17 -6.32 0.05 -4.09
CA ILE A 17 -7.42 -0.06 -3.13
C ILE A 17 -6.99 0.52 -1.78
N ALA A 18 -5.79 0.16 -1.32
CA ALA A 18 -5.26 0.61 -0.03
C ALA A 18 -3.74 0.72 -0.03
N ILE A 19 -3.23 1.62 0.82
CA ILE A 19 -1.81 1.73 1.17
C ILE A 19 -1.73 1.62 2.68
N LEU A 20 -1.10 0.56 3.17
CA LEU A 20 -1.05 0.22 4.59
C LEU A 20 0.40 0.23 5.10
N ASP A 21 0.58 0.74 6.32
CA ASP A 21 1.89 0.73 6.97
C ASP A 21 2.25 -0.71 7.34
N VAL A 22 3.53 -1.09 7.22
CA VAL A 22 3.98 -2.45 7.52
C VAL A 22 3.61 -2.89 8.94
N GLU A 23 3.52 -1.94 9.88
CA GLU A 23 3.13 -2.19 11.26
C GLU A 23 1.70 -2.77 11.39
N THR A 24 0.82 -2.50 10.41
CA THR A 24 -0.55 -3.04 10.39
C THR A 24 -0.60 -4.56 10.25
N LYS A 25 0.49 -5.21 9.79
CA LYS A 25 0.64 -6.67 9.78
C LYS A 25 0.48 -7.30 11.17
N LYS A 26 0.72 -6.54 12.25
CA LYS A 26 0.56 -7.02 13.63
C LYS A 26 -0.90 -7.29 14.02
N LEU A 27 -1.86 -6.78 13.25
CA LEU A 27 -3.28 -7.05 13.49
C LEU A 27 -3.63 -8.46 12.97
N PRO A 28 -4.36 -9.27 13.75
CA PRO A 28 -4.67 -10.66 13.38
C PRO A 28 -5.31 -10.80 11.99
N ILE A 29 -6.29 -9.96 11.68
CA ILE A 29 -7.02 -9.97 10.40
C ILE A 29 -6.07 -9.65 9.23
N THR A 30 -5.18 -8.67 9.42
CA THR A 30 -4.21 -8.29 8.39
C THR A 30 -3.17 -9.38 8.17
N GLN A 31 -2.75 -10.04 9.26
CA GLN A 31 -1.82 -11.15 9.19
C GLN A 31 -2.43 -12.32 8.40
N GLU A 32 -3.64 -12.74 8.75
CA GLU A 32 -4.38 -13.81 8.05
C GLU A 32 -4.55 -13.49 6.56
N PHE A 33 -4.96 -12.26 6.24
CA PHE A 33 -5.07 -11.80 4.85
C PHE A 33 -3.74 -11.91 4.08
N LEU A 34 -2.63 -11.49 4.70
CA LEU A 34 -1.30 -11.55 4.07
C LEU A 34 -0.77 -12.98 3.94
N GLU A 35 -1.14 -13.89 4.83
CA GLU A 35 -0.82 -15.32 4.75
C GLU A 35 -1.54 -15.95 3.56
N ILE A 36 -2.86 -15.78 3.45
CA ILE A 36 -3.65 -16.25 2.30
C ILE A 36 -3.10 -15.69 0.99
N ALA A 37 -2.83 -14.39 0.93
CA ALA A 37 -2.28 -13.76 -0.27
C ALA A 37 -0.86 -14.25 -0.62
N THR A 38 -0.09 -14.71 0.37
CA THR A 38 1.21 -15.34 0.13
C THR A 38 1.01 -16.72 -0.51
N ASP A 39 0.09 -17.52 0.01
CA ASP A 39 -0.19 -18.88 -0.48
C ASP A 39 -0.76 -18.87 -1.90
N GLU A 40 -1.62 -17.90 -2.21
CA GLU A 40 -2.18 -17.67 -3.56
C GLU A 40 -1.17 -17.02 -4.54
N GLY A 41 0.01 -16.60 -4.06
CA GLY A 41 1.04 -15.99 -4.91
C GLY A 41 0.74 -14.54 -5.36
N PHE A 42 -0.15 -13.84 -4.66
CA PHE A 42 -0.51 -12.44 -4.96
C PHE A 42 0.49 -11.41 -4.45
N ILE A 43 1.44 -11.82 -3.60
CA ILE A 43 2.48 -10.94 -3.05
C ILE A 43 3.60 -10.70 -4.06
N LYS A 44 3.82 -9.43 -4.44
CA LYS A 44 5.00 -8.96 -5.17
C LYS A 44 5.99 -8.26 -4.25
N THR A 45 7.15 -8.87 -4.14
CA THR A 45 8.24 -8.38 -3.31
C THR A 45 9.12 -7.40 -4.11
N ILE A 46 8.97 -6.09 -3.90
CA ILE A 46 9.91 -5.08 -4.45
C ILE A 46 11.19 -5.07 -3.61
N VAL A 47 11.04 -5.24 -2.30
CA VAL A 47 12.11 -5.39 -1.31
C VAL A 47 11.77 -6.52 -0.33
N PRO A 48 12.77 -7.17 0.29
CA PRO A 48 12.52 -8.16 1.34
C PRO A 48 11.58 -7.65 2.43
N LYS A 49 10.81 -8.55 3.06
CA LYS A 49 9.77 -8.21 4.05
C LYS A 49 10.31 -7.33 5.18
N GLU A 50 11.56 -7.52 5.58
CA GLU A 50 12.24 -6.81 6.67
C GLU A 50 12.58 -5.35 6.30
N LYS A 51 12.63 -5.05 5.00
CA LYS A 51 12.91 -3.70 4.47
C LYS A 51 11.64 -2.99 3.97
N ALA A 52 10.50 -3.67 3.97
CA ALA A 52 9.24 -3.08 3.59
C ALA A 52 8.78 -2.08 4.65
N LYS A 53 8.31 -0.92 4.21
CA LYS A 53 7.71 0.12 5.07
C LYS A 53 6.21 0.24 4.88
N SER A 54 5.72 -0.22 3.74
CA SER A 54 4.30 -0.28 3.45
C SER A 54 3.99 -1.47 2.55
N PHE A 55 2.73 -1.83 2.49
CA PHE A 55 2.20 -2.70 1.46
C PHE A 55 1.03 -2.04 0.74
N ILE A 56 1.00 -2.21 -0.58
CA ILE A 56 0.04 -1.58 -1.47
C ILE A 56 -0.86 -2.67 -2.01
N ILE A 57 -2.15 -2.59 -1.68
CA ILE A 57 -3.18 -3.50 -2.14
C ILE A 57 -3.78 -2.94 -3.42
N THR A 58 -3.78 -3.77 -4.45
CA THR A 58 -4.41 -3.50 -5.74
C THR A 58 -5.51 -4.52 -6.03
N ASN A 59 -6.17 -4.40 -7.17
CA ASN A 59 -7.23 -5.33 -7.58
C ASN A 59 -6.78 -6.80 -7.68
N ASP A 60 -5.51 -7.04 -8.02
CA ASP A 60 -4.98 -8.36 -8.34
C ASP A 60 -3.72 -8.73 -7.54
N GLN A 61 -2.98 -7.75 -7.01
CA GLN A 61 -1.69 -7.97 -6.39
C GLN A 61 -1.48 -7.13 -5.12
N ILE A 62 -0.57 -7.58 -4.26
CA ILE A 62 -0.11 -6.86 -3.08
C ILE A 62 1.39 -6.60 -3.20
N PHE A 63 1.81 -5.34 -3.18
CA PHE A 63 3.21 -4.97 -3.33
C PHE A 63 3.85 -4.62 -1.99
N LEU A 64 4.99 -5.22 -1.66
CA LEU A 64 5.82 -4.82 -0.52
C LEU A 64 6.76 -3.70 -0.94
N SER A 65 6.57 -2.49 -0.41
CA SER A 65 7.29 -1.29 -0.82
C SER A 65 8.29 -0.81 0.25
N PRO A 66 9.49 -0.35 -0.14
CA PRO A 66 10.42 0.33 0.78
C PRO A 66 10.00 1.77 1.11
N ILE A 67 8.92 2.28 0.51
CA ILE A 67 8.48 3.66 0.62
C ILE A 67 7.37 3.74 1.67
N SER A 68 7.42 4.74 2.55
CA SER A 68 6.38 4.92 3.57
C SER A 68 5.05 5.37 2.99
N CYS A 69 3.95 5.05 3.68
CA CYS A 69 2.60 5.51 3.34
C CYS A 69 2.53 7.03 3.20
N THR A 70 3.19 7.76 4.09
CA THR A 70 3.24 9.23 4.07
C THR A 70 3.90 9.79 2.81
N THR A 71 4.96 9.15 2.33
CA THR A 71 5.65 9.54 1.08
C THR A 71 4.82 9.18 -0.14
N LEU A 72 4.20 8.00 -0.15
CA LEU A 72 3.29 7.57 -1.21
C LEU A 72 2.07 8.49 -1.32
N LYS A 73 1.45 8.89 -0.20
CA LYS A 73 0.34 9.87 -0.15
C LYS A 73 0.75 11.23 -0.76
N LYS A 74 1.95 11.73 -0.43
CA LYS A 74 2.45 12.98 -1.02
C LYS A 74 2.58 12.89 -2.55
N ARG A 75 3.11 11.77 -3.05
CA ARG A 75 3.25 11.50 -4.49
C ARG A 75 1.93 11.19 -5.19
N SER A 76 0.96 10.63 -4.47
CA SER A 76 -0.39 10.41 -5.00
C SER A 76 -1.10 11.74 -5.23
N ASN A 77 -0.87 12.72 -4.35
CA ASN A 77 -1.57 14.01 -4.35
C ASN A 77 -0.89 15.11 -5.17
N SER A 78 0.25 14.83 -5.83
CA SER A 78 1.00 15.87 -6.55
C SER A 78 0.35 16.38 -7.85
N PHE A 79 -0.90 16.04 -8.16
CA PHE A 79 -1.68 16.67 -9.23
C PHE A 79 -3.15 16.79 -8.83
N SER A 80 -3.71 17.98 -9.05
CA SER A 80 -5.07 18.48 -8.76
C SER A 80 -5.46 18.58 -7.29
N GLY A 81 -5.73 19.81 -6.85
CA GLY A 81 -6.31 20.07 -5.53
C GLY A 81 -7.66 19.37 -5.40
N ILE A 82 -7.89 18.74 -4.24
CA ILE A 82 -9.18 18.59 -3.55
C ILE A 82 -8.91 18.01 -2.13
N SER A 83 -9.48 18.73 -1.17
CA SER A 83 -10.00 18.36 0.16
C SER A 83 -9.61 17.02 0.78
N GLU A 84 -8.94 17.11 1.94
CA GLU A 84 -8.96 16.05 2.94
C GLU A 84 -10.38 15.94 3.51
N LYS A 85 -11.12 14.89 3.15
CA LYS A 85 -12.17 14.39 4.03
C LYS A 85 -11.49 13.57 5.11
N VAL A 86 -11.20 14.25 6.22
CA VAL A 86 -10.95 13.59 7.50
C VAL A 86 -12.25 12.88 7.85
N PHE A 87 -12.24 11.55 7.87
CA PHE A 87 -13.30 10.79 8.53
C PHE A 87 -13.16 11.07 10.03
N SER A 88 -13.87 12.09 10.50
CA SER A 88 -14.13 12.25 11.92
C SER A 88 -14.93 11.02 12.34
N THR A 89 -14.30 10.13 13.10
CA THR A 89 -15.05 9.21 13.95
C THR A 89 -15.68 10.06 15.03
N GLU A 90 -16.96 10.38 14.89
CA GLU A 90 -17.74 10.89 16.02
C GLU A 90 -17.87 9.78 17.09
N PRO A 91 -17.84 10.17 18.39
CA PRO A 91 -17.84 9.24 19.53
C PRO A 91 -19.11 8.41 19.68
#